data_AF-A0A4S2FA06-F1
#
_entry.id   AF-A0A4S2FA06-F1
#
_cell.length_a   1.000
_cell.length_b   1.000
_cell.length_c   1.000
_cell.angle_alpha   90.00
_cell.angle_beta   90.00
_cell.angle_gamma   90.00
#
_symmetry.space_group_name_H-M   'P 1'
#
loop_
_entity.id
_entity.type
_entity.pdbx_description
1 polymer ?
#
loop_
_entity_poly.entity_id
_entity_poly.type
_entity_poly.pdbx_seq_one_letter_code
_entity_poly.pdbx_strand_id
1 'polypeptide(L)'
;MTKDEFKKVLTDAIGGNAYGDEVVADLVEHFDETGKYAQTAKDRLDERLATLKGWEKKHREEGDAAKADEEAAKIAIVEKAMKAIA
;
A
#
# COMPACT_ATOMS: atom_id res chain seq x y z
N MET A 1 7.92 16.32 5.72
CA MET A 1 8.89 15.80 4.75
C MET A 1 8.56 16.35 3.38
N THR A 2 9.54 16.49 2.50
CA THR A 2 9.34 16.84 1.08
C THR A 2 8.86 15.61 0.29
N LYS A 3 8.36 15.84 -0.92
CA LYS A 3 7.96 14.75 -1.84
C LYS A 3 9.11 13.78 -2.13
N ASP A 4 10.34 14.29 -2.27
CA ASP A 4 11.53 13.48 -2.52
C ASP A 4 11.93 12.66 -1.28
N GLU A 5 11.88 13.25 -0.09
CA GLU A 5 12.10 12.54 1.17
C GLU A 5 11.05 11.44 1.37
N PHE A 6 9.78 11.74 1.11
CA PHE A 6 8.67 10.78 1.20
C PHE A 6 8.86 9.60 0.23
N LYS A 7 9.15 9.90 -1.04
CA LYS A 7 9.48 8.87 -2.04
C LYS A 7 10.64 8.00 -1.57
N LYS A 8 11.71 8.61 -1.06
CA LYS A 8 12.88 7.88 -0.59
C LYS A 8 12.55 6.96 0.58
N VAL A 9 11.85 7.47 1.60
CA VAL A 9 11.43 6.68 2.78
C VAL A 9 10.61 5.45 2.35
N LEU A 10 9.64 5.64 1.45
CA LEU A 10 8.82 4.54 0.95
C LEU A 10 9.63 3.57 0.09
N THR A 11 10.47 4.06 -0.82
CA THR A 11 11.29 3.20 -1.70
C THR A 11 12.25 2.34 -0.86
N ASP A 12 12.88 2.92 0.15
CA ASP A 12 13.77 2.20 1.06
C ASP A 12 13.01 1.14 1.89
N ALA A 13 11.73 1.40 2.23
CA ALA A 13 10.93 0.50 3.05
C ALA A 13 10.26 -0.65 2.28
N ILE A 14 9.76 -0.38 1.06
CA ILE A 14 8.88 -1.28 0.32
C ILE A 14 9.22 -1.45 -1.16
N GLY A 15 10.14 -0.66 -1.71
CA GLY A 15 10.50 -0.73 -3.13
C GLY A 15 11.31 -1.97 -3.52
N GLY A 16 11.67 -2.06 -4.80
CA GLY A 16 12.48 -3.17 -5.35
C GLY A 16 11.67 -4.42 -5.67
N ASN A 17 10.35 -4.30 -5.68
CA ASN A 17 9.42 -5.32 -6.17
C ASN A 17 8.22 -4.61 -6.82
N ALA A 18 7.59 -5.28 -7.79
CA ALA A 18 6.58 -4.65 -8.64
C ALA A 18 5.42 -4.00 -7.86
N TYR A 19 4.91 -4.68 -6.82
CA TYR A 19 3.79 -4.16 -6.04
C TYR A 19 4.20 -3.00 -5.12
N GLY A 20 5.35 -3.12 -4.46
CA GLY A 20 5.91 -2.05 -3.66
C GLY A 20 6.17 -0.78 -4.48
N ASP A 21 6.77 -0.94 -5.66
CA ASP A 21 7.05 0.19 -6.56
C ASP A 21 5.75 0.85 -7.07
N GLU A 22 4.69 0.08 -7.31
CA GLU A 22 3.35 0.60 -7.61
C GLU A 22 2.79 1.44 -6.45
N VAL A 23 2.87 0.93 -5.22
CA VAL A 23 2.41 1.66 -4.02
C VAL A 23 3.20 2.95 -3.83
N VAL A 24 4.53 2.93 -4.04
CA VAL A 24 5.34 4.15 -3.98
C VAL A 24 4.89 5.14 -5.06
N ALA A 25 4.67 4.70 -6.29
CA ALA A 25 4.28 5.57 -7.39
C ALA A 25 2.94 6.27 -7.11
N ASP A 26 1.91 5.53 -6.68
CA ASP A 26 0.58 6.05 -6.32
C ASP A 26 0.67 7.08 -5.19
N LEU A 27 1.36 6.75 -4.10
CA LEU A 27 1.47 7.67 -2.96
C LEU A 27 2.26 8.94 -3.30
N VAL A 28 3.28 8.83 -4.16
CA VAL A 28 4.07 9.98 -4.61
C VAL A 28 3.28 10.84 -5.60
N GLU A 29 2.51 10.23 -6.50
CA GLU A 29 1.63 10.96 -7.42
C GLU A 29 0.67 11.87 -6.65
N HIS A 30 0.07 11.35 -5.57
CA HIS A 30 -0.92 12.05 -4.76
C HIS A 30 -0.37 12.75 -3.52
N PHE A 31 0.96 12.91 -3.39
CA PHE A 31 1.60 13.47 -2.18
C PHE A 31 1.09 14.87 -1.80
N ASP A 32 0.89 15.75 -2.79
CA ASP A 32 0.39 17.12 -2.60
C ASP A 32 -1.07 17.29 -3.05
N GLU A 33 -1.84 16.19 -3.09
CA GLU A 33 -3.23 16.25 -3.49
C GLU A 33 -4.05 17.11 -2.51
N THR A 34 -4.83 18.04 -3.04
CA THR A 34 -5.66 18.96 -2.24
C THR A 34 -7.08 19.03 -2.79
N GLY A 35 -8.05 19.31 -1.92
CA GLY A 35 -9.45 19.43 -2.29
C GLY A 35 -10.38 18.74 -1.28
N LYS A 36 -11.69 18.90 -1.47
CA LYS A 36 -12.72 18.38 -0.55
C LYS A 36 -12.66 16.85 -0.38
N TYR A 37 -12.16 16.15 -1.39
CA TYR A 37 -12.09 14.68 -1.45
C TYR A 37 -10.65 14.18 -1.60
N ALA A 38 -9.65 15.03 -1.32
CA ALA A 38 -8.24 14.61 -1.36
C ALA A 38 -7.97 13.61 -0.24
N GLN A 39 -7.31 12.53 -0.58
CA GLN A 39 -6.94 11.49 0.38
C GLN A 39 -5.51 11.69 0.85
N THR A 40 -5.28 11.54 2.15
CA THR A 40 -3.91 11.47 2.65
C THR A 40 -3.27 10.14 2.24
N ALA A 41 -1.94 10.07 2.29
CA ALA A 41 -1.22 8.81 2.09
C ALA A 41 -1.70 7.71 3.05
N LYS A 42 -2.09 8.10 4.28
CA LYS A 42 -2.67 7.16 5.26
C LYS A 42 -4.03 6.63 4.79
N ASP A 43 -4.93 7.50 4.34
CA ASP A 43 -6.27 7.07 3.88
C ASP A 43 -6.15 6.09 2.71
N ARG A 44 -5.27 6.38 1.74
CA ARG A 44 -4.97 5.50 0.61
C ARG A 44 -4.44 4.14 1.05
N LEU A 45 -3.53 4.11 2.02
CA LEU A 45 -2.98 2.87 2.57
C LEU A 45 -4.02 2.08 3.37
N ASP A 46 -4.88 2.75 4.15
CA ASP A 46 -5.96 2.10 4.91
C ASP A 46 -6.98 1.44 3.96
N GLU A 47 -7.41 2.14 2.91
CA GLU A 47 -8.34 1.60 1.90
C GLU A 47 -7.73 0.44 1.13
N ARG A 48 -6.46 0.57 0.74
CA ARG A 48 -5.70 -0.51 0.09
C ARG A 48 -5.61 -1.73 1.00
N LEU A 49 -5.26 -1.54 2.27
CA LEU A 49 -5.17 -2.62 3.26
C LEU A 49 -6.51 -3.32 3.49
N ALA A 50 -7.60 -2.56 3.64
CA ALA A 50 -8.95 -3.11 3.82
C ALA A 50 -9.36 -3.96 2.61
N THR A 51 -9.09 -3.46 1.40
CA THR A 51 -9.36 -4.17 0.15
C THR A 51 -8.61 -5.51 0.08
N LEU A 52 -7.29 -5.49 0.32
CA LEU A 52 -6.46 -6.70 0.29
C LEU A 52 -6.91 -7.74 1.33
N LYS A 53 -7.23 -7.30 2.56
CA LYS A 53 -7.75 -8.19 3.62
C LYS A 53 -9.09 -8.82 3.24
N GLY A 54 -9.95 -8.08 2.53
CA GLY A 54 -11.19 -8.62 1.97
C GLY A 54 -10.93 -9.73 0.96
N TRP A 55 -9.99 -9.53 0.04
CA TRP A 55 -9.63 -10.53 -0.97
C TRP A 55 -8.91 -11.75 -0.38
N GLU A 56 -7.96 -11.55 0.53
CA GLU A 56 -7.26 -12.64 1.23
C GLU A 56 -8.25 -13.57 1.93
N LYS A 57 -9.19 -12.99 2.69
CA LYS A 57 -10.27 -13.73 3.34
C LYS A 57 -11.12 -14.49 2.32
N LYS A 58 -11.57 -13.83 1.25
CA LYS A 58 -12.41 -14.45 0.22
C LYS A 58 -11.69 -15.64 -0.45
N HIS A 59 -10.42 -15.49 -0.80
CA HIS A 59 -9.64 -16.57 -1.41
C HIS A 59 -9.44 -17.75 -0.45
N ARG A 60 -9.25 -17.50 0.86
CA ARG A 60 -9.23 -18.56 1.88
C ARG A 60 -10.56 -19.31 1.94
N GLU A 61 -11.68 -18.60 1.92
CA GLU A 61 -13.03 -19.18 1.94
C GLU A 61 -13.34 -20.00 0.67
N GLU A 62 -12.80 -19.59 -0.48
CA GLU A 62 -12.91 -20.29 -1.76
C GLU A 62 -11.92 -21.46 -1.91
N GLY A 63 -11.00 -21.65 -0.96
CA GLY A 63 -9.96 -22.68 -1.01
C GLY A 63 -8.80 -22.37 -1.97
N ASP A 64 -8.70 -21.14 -2.47
CA ASP A 64 -7.62 -20.68 -3.36
C ASP A 64 -6.43 -20.16 -2.52
N ALA A 65 -5.68 -21.10 -1.93
CA ALA A 65 -4.56 -20.78 -1.05
C ALA A 65 -3.47 -19.94 -1.74
N ALA A 66 -3.22 -20.18 -3.03
CA ALA A 66 -2.22 -19.44 -3.79
C ALA A 66 -2.56 -17.95 -3.87
N LYS A 67 -3.80 -17.61 -4.26
CA LYS A 67 -4.22 -16.20 -4.29
C LYS A 67 -4.30 -15.57 -2.91
N ALA A 68 -4.74 -16.33 -1.90
CA ALA A 68 -4.73 -15.82 -0.53
C ALA A 68 -3.32 -15.43 -0.05
N ASP A 69 -2.32 -16.25 -0.37
CA ASP A 69 -0.93 -15.99 0.01
C ASP A 69 -0.32 -14.83 -0.80
N GLU A 70 -0.74 -14.64 -2.06
CA GLU A 70 -0.41 -13.43 -2.84
C GLU A 70 -0.96 -12.16 -2.19
N GLU A 71 -2.23 -12.16 -1.77
CA GLU A 71 -2.83 -11.03 -1.06
C GLU A 71 -2.17 -10.79 0.30
N ALA A 72 -1.81 -11.84 1.04
CA ALA A 72 -1.06 -11.74 2.29
C ALA A 72 0.33 -11.10 2.11
N ALA A 73 1.03 -11.42 1.01
CA ALA A 73 2.30 -10.80 0.68
C ALA A 73 2.15 -9.30 0.40
N LYS A 74 1.09 -8.89 -0.32
CA LYS A 74 0.75 -7.49 -0.56
C LYS A 74 0.38 -6.75 0.73
N ILE A 75 -0.39 -7.39 1.62
CA ILE A 75 -0.74 -6.85 2.95
C ILE A 75 0.52 -6.49 3.74
N ALA A 76 1.51 -7.40 3.78
CA ALA A 76 2.76 -7.16 4.49
C ALA A 76 3.54 -5.96 3.93
N ILE A 77 3.45 -5.71 2.62
CA ILE A 77 4.05 -4.53 1.97
C ILE A 77 3.33 -3.26 2.43
N VAL A 78 1.99 -3.24 2.40
CA VAL A 78 1.18 -2.07 2.83
C VAL A 78 1.41 -1.75 4.30
N GLU A 79 1.47 -2.76 5.17
CA GLU A 79 1.75 -2.57 6.60
C GLU A 79 3.16 -2.02 6.86
N LYS A 80 4.16 -2.39 6.04
CA LYS A 80 5.50 -1.77 6.09
C LYS A 80 5.46 -0.30 5.65
N ALA A 81 4.72 0.01 4.59
CA ALA A 81 4.56 1.39 4.13
C ALA A 81 3.92 2.27 5.20
N MET A 82 2.86 1.80 5.87
CA MET A 82 2.21 2.52 6.96
C MET A 82 3.17 2.82 8.11
N LYS A 83 4.04 1.87 8.47
CA LYS A 83 5.07 2.07 9.50
C LYS A 83 6.14 3.07 9.08
N ALA A 84 6.47 3.13 7.78
CA ALA A 84 7.50 4.03 7.27
C ALA A 84 7.07 5.50 7.28
N ILE A 85 5.77 5.79 7.19
CA ILE A 85 5.22 7.16 7.12
C ILE A 85 4.62 7.67 8.44
N ALA A 86 4.60 6.82 9.48
CA ALA A 86 4.12 7.15 10.83
C ALA A 86 5.16 7.95 11.61
#